data_AF-A0ABC8XUM9-F1
#
_entry.id   AF-A0ABC8XUM9-F1
#
_cell.length_a   1.000
_cell.length_b   1.000
_cell.length_c   1.000
_cell.angle_alpha   90.00
_cell.angle_beta   90.00
_cell.angle_gamma   90.00
#
_symmetry.space_group_name_H-M   'P 1'
#
loop_
_entity.id
_entity.type
_entity.pdbx_description
1 polymer ?
#
loop_
_entity_poly.entity_id
_entity_poly.type
_entity_poly.pdbx_seq_one_letter_code
_entity_poly.pdbx_strand_id
1 'polypeptide(L)'
;MANTEAWILRLLAEDFSAPCREDRFCAPCAAAFCDHCCGAHHRGQGHEVVVRAAAAASVGGQAQGPVRRGDRDSFCVSCGAGFSAALCGHHVGHDTFRIVVCEGRHCARCTGSEPWFHLFTGIETYRDEKGHILVPLNPRCGGRRCQSCGRCLR
;
A
#
# COMPACT_ATOMS: atom_id res chain seq x y z
N MET A 1 7.44 2.65 28.26
CA MET A 1 6.96 1.51 27.43
C MET A 1 5.73 1.96 26.65
N ALA A 2 5.92 2.70 25.56
CA ALA A 2 4.84 3.17 24.69
C ALA A 2 5.39 3.44 23.28
N ASN A 3 5.51 2.37 22.49
CA ASN A 3 5.64 2.44 21.02
C ASN A 3 5.06 1.16 20.41
N THR A 4 4.04 0.61 21.07
CA THR A 4 3.37 -0.62 20.64
C THR A 4 2.49 -0.22 19.44
N GLU A 5 3.03 -0.47 18.25
CA GLU A 5 2.28 -0.77 17.02
C GLU A 5 1.52 0.37 16.32
N ALA A 6 2.09 1.58 16.26
CA ALA A 6 1.56 2.67 15.43
C ALA A 6 1.35 2.27 13.95
N TRP A 7 2.14 1.31 13.44
CA TRP A 7 2.00 0.79 12.09
C TRP A 7 0.76 -0.10 11.92
N ILE A 8 0.24 -0.77 12.97
CA ILE A 8 -0.99 -1.57 12.87
C ILE A 8 -2.18 -0.67 12.63
N LEU A 9 -2.27 0.46 13.34
CA LEU A 9 -3.32 1.44 13.11
C LEU A 9 -3.27 1.97 11.66
N ARG A 10 -2.06 2.18 11.12
CA ARG A 10 -1.88 2.56 9.71
C ARG A 10 -2.27 1.44 8.74
N LEU A 11 -1.90 0.20 9.04
CA LEU A 11 -2.31 -0.98 8.26
C LEU A 11 -3.83 -1.08 8.14
N LEU A 12 -4.53 -0.94 9.26
CA LEU A 12 -5.99 -1.05 9.31
C LEU A 12 -6.70 0.16 8.68
N ALA A 13 -6.05 1.33 8.66
CA ALA A 13 -6.56 2.54 8.03
C ALA A 13 -6.23 2.64 6.53
N GLU A 14 -5.30 1.82 6.04
CA GLU A 14 -4.82 1.90 4.67
C GLU A 14 -5.89 1.49 3.66
N ASP A 15 -6.01 2.28 2.58
CA ASP A 15 -6.93 1.97 1.49
C ASP A 15 -6.19 1.20 0.40
N PHE A 16 -6.16 -0.12 0.54
CA PHE A 16 -5.52 -1.01 -0.44
C PHE A 16 -6.23 -1.06 -1.80
N SER A 17 -7.45 -0.50 -1.91
CA SER A 17 -8.13 -0.37 -3.21
C SER A 17 -7.65 0.85 -4.01
N ALA A 18 -6.97 1.80 -3.36
CA ALA A 18 -6.41 2.96 -4.03
C ALA A 18 -5.11 2.57 -4.77
N PRO A 19 -4.91 3.03 -6.01
CA PRO A 19 -3.72 2.67 -6.77
C PRO A 19 -2.49 3.48 -6.31
N CYS A 20 -1.30 2.91 -6.48
CA CYS A 20 -0.08 3.68 -6.63
C CYS A 20 -0.01 4.27 -8.04
N ARG A 21 0.57 5.48 -8.14
CA ARG A 21 0.78 6.19 -9.41
C ARG A 21 2.20 6.75 -9.39
N GLU A 22 3.01 6.46 -10.39
CA GLU A 22 4.30 7.11 -10.57
C GLU A 22 4.07 8.53 -11.12
N ASP A 23 3.57 9.43 -10.27
CA ASP A 23 3.18 10.80 -10.63
C ASP A 23 4.22 11.85 -10.23
N ARG A 24 5.32 11.42 -9.60
CA ARG A 24 6.42 12.29 -9.17
C ARG A 24 7.76 11.69 -9.52
N PHE A 25 8.74 12.56 -9.73
CA PHE A 25 10.14 12.18 -9.93
C PHE A 25 11.02 12.96 -8.96
N CYS A 26 11.86 12.26 -8.22
CA CYS A 26 12.85 12.85 -7.34
C CYS A 26 14.17 12.95 -8.12
N ALA A 27 14.65 14.16 -8.39
CA ALA A 27 15.88 14.36 -9.15
C ALA A 27 17.12 13.82 -8.42
N PRO A 28 17.33 14.09 -7.11
CA PRO A 28 18.47 13.53 -6.37
C PRO A 28 18.49 12.00 -6.31
N CYS A 29 17.31 11.36 -6.19
CA CYS A 29 17.21 9.89 -6.16
C CYS A 29 17.17 9.27 -7.56
N ALA A 30 17.08 10.08 -8.61
CA ALA A 30 16.83 9.66 -9.99
C ALA A 30 15.69 8.62 -10.12
N ALA A 31 14.62 8.79 -9.35
CA ALA A 31 13.57 7.78 -9.20
C ALA A 31 12.16 8.38 -9.34
N ALA A 32 11.33 7.70 -10.14
CA ALA A 32 9.90 7.93 -10.14
C ALA A 32 9.26 7.31 -8.90
N PHE A 33 8.27 7.98 -8.32
CA PHE A 33 7.63 7.54 -7.09
C PHE A 33 6.16 7.96 -7.02
N CYS A 34 5.43 7.34 -6.10
CA CYS A 34 4.06 7.69 -5.79
C CYS A 34 4.00 8.59 -4.56
N ASP A 35 3.26 9.71 -4.66
CA ASP A 35 3.12 10.65 -3.55
C ASP A 35 2.60 10.01 -2.25
N HIS A 36 1.67 9.04 -2.38
CA HIS A 36 1.04 8.39 -1.22
C HIS A 36 2.08 7.70 -0.32
N CYS A 37 2.85 6.77 -0.89
CA CYS A 37 3.76 5.94 -0.10
C CYS A 37 5.12 6.61 0.13
N CYS A 38 5.58 7.48 -0.77
CA CYS A 38 6.95 8.02 -0.72
C CYS A 38 7.00 9.54 -0.47
N GLY A 39 5.88 10.25 -0.63
CA GLY A 39 5.87 11.71 -0.57
C GLY A 39 6.35 12.26 0.77
N ALA A 40 6.04 11.58 1.88
CA ALA A 40 6.52 11.98 3.21
C ALA A 40 8.05 11.88 3.34
N HIS A 41 8.65 10.82 2.81
CA HIS A 41 10.10 10.62 2.79
C HIS A 41 10.79 11.76 2.03
N HIS A 42 10.29 12.09 0.85
CA HIS A 42 10.90 13.11 -0.01
C HIS A 42 10.70 14.54 0.53
N ARG A 43 9.55 14.84 1.16
CA ARG A 43 9.32 16.16 1.79
C ARG A 43 10.28 16.44 2.94
N GLY A 44 10.67 15.40 3.70
CA GLY A 44 11.58 15.55 4.85
C GLY A 44 13.05 15.74 4.47
N GLN A 45 13.45 15.40 3.24
CA GLN A 45 14.85 15.41 2.80
C GLN A 45 15.25 16.66 2.00
N GLY A 46 14.29 17.54 1.68
CA GLY A 46 14.56 18.72 0.85
C GLY A 46 14.96 18.37 -0.60
N HIS A 47 14.67 17.15 -1.04
CA HIS A 47 14.96 16.73 -2.41
C HIS A 47 14.09 17.50 -3.42
N GLU A 48 14.69 17.88 -4.54
CA GLU A 48 13.95 18.45 -5.65
C GLU A 48 13.02 17.39 -6.27
N VAL A 49 11.71 17.67 -6.23
CA VAL A 49 10.67 16.79 -6.74
C VAL A 49 9.93 17.47 -7.87
N VAL A 50 9.94 16.84 -9.04
CA VAL A 50 9.12 17.23 -10.18
C VAL A 50 7.81 16.46 -10.14
N VAL A 51 6.69 17.18 -10.10
CA VAL A 51 5.35 16.58 -10.20
C VAL A 51 4.97 16.50 -11.67
N ARG A 52 4.57 15.32 -12.13
CA ARG A 52 4.07 15.16 -13.49
C ARG A 52 2.73 15.86 -13.61
N ALA A 53 2.61 16.80 -14.54
CA ALA A 53 1.33 17.43 -14.83
C ALA A 53 0.31 16.34 -15.23
N ALA A 54 -0.90 16.41 -14.66
CA ALA A 54 -2.01 15.65 -15.21
C ALA A 54 -2.20 16.15 -16.65
N ALA A 55 -2.09 15.26 -17.64
CA ALA A 55 -2.30 15.64 -19.02
C ALA A 55 -3.74 16.16 -19.18
N ALA A 56 -3.92 17.48 -19.14
CA ALA A 56 -5.01 18.11 -19.85
C ALA A 56 -4.77 17.77 -21.32
N ALA A 57 -5.78 17.25 -22.00
CA ALA A 57 -5.68 16.90 -23.41
C ALA A 57 -5.24 18.13 -24.21
N SER A 58 -3.95 18.22 -24.53
CA SER A 58 -3.42 19.22 -25.43
C SER A 58 -2.31 18.62 -26.29
N VAL A 59 -2.50 18.86 -27.58
CA VAL A 59 -1.73 18.40 -28.74
C VAL A 59 -0.35 19.06 -28.73
N GLY A 60 0.72 18.27 -28.93
CA GLY A 60 1.95 18.80 -29.52
C GLY A 60 3.25 18.77 -28.71
N GLY A 61 3.39 17.99 -27.63
CA GLY A 61 4.67 17.78 -26.95
C GLY A 61 5.06 16.30 -26.93
N GLN A 62 6.34 15.97 -27.12
CA GLN A 62 6.88 14.60 -27.04
C GLN A 62 6.29 13.88 -25.82
N ALA A 63 5.40 12.92 -26.08
CA ALA A 63 4.60 12.27 -25.07
C ALA A 63 5.52 11.49 -24.14
N GLN A 64 5.71 12.00 -22.92
CA GLN A 64 6.24 11.17 -21.85
C GLN A 64 5.28 9.98 -21.70
N GLY A 65 5.80 8.74 -21.72
CA GLY A 65 4.99 7.51 -21.76
C GLY A 65 3.90 7.44 -20.67
N PRO A 66 2.88 6.58 -20.81
CA PRO A 66 1.72 6.55 -19.92
C PRO A 66 2.11 6.45 -18.44
N VAL A 67 1.37 7.14 -17.55
CA VAL A 67 1.58 7.03 -16.09
C VAL A 67 1.40 5.58 -15.67
N ARG A 68 2.44 4.98 -15.08
CA ARG A 68 2.34 3.62 -14.55
C ARG A 68 1.48 3.62 -13.29
N ARG A 69 0.61 2.61 -13.22
CA ARG A 69 -0.33 2.38 -12.13
C ARG A 69 -0.18 0.94 -11.65
N GLY A 70 -0.37 0.74 -10.36
CA GLY A 70 -0.26 -0.57 -9.75
C GLY A 70 -1.04 -0.62 -8.45
N ASP A 71 -1.50 -1.81 -8.11
CA ASP A 71 -2.23 -2.05 -6.87
C ASP A 71 -1.29 -1.96 -5.67
N ARG A 72 -1.84 -1.58 -4.51
CA ARG A 72 -1.11 -1.62 -3.24
C ARG A 72 -1.09 -3.05 -2.71
N ASP A 73 -0.28 -3.88 -3.34
CA ASP A 73 -0.15 -5.31 -3.06
C ASP A 73 0.83 -5.62 -1.91
N SER A 74 1.34 -4.59 -1.24
CA SER A 74 2.29 -4.72 -0.14
C SER A 74 2.09 -3.62 0.91
N PHE A 75 2.45 -3.91 2.15
CA PHE A 75 2.50 -2.93 3.23
C PHE A 75 3.90 -2.90 3.84
N CYS A 76 4.43 -1.69 4.05
CA CYS A 76 5.73 -1.50 4.67
C CYS A 76 5.55 -1.07 6.13
N VAL A 77 6.08 -1.87 7.06
CA VAL A 77 5.99 -1.63 8.50
C VAL A 77 6.76 -0.36 8.88
N SER A 78 7.97 -0.20 8.35
CA SER A 78 8.85 0.94 8.64
C SER A 78 8.27 2.26 8.13
N CYS A 79 7.66 2.26 6.95
CA CYS A 79 7.02 3.45 6.38
C CYS A 79 5.59 3.66 6.90
N GLY A 80 4.93 2.58 7.33
CA GLY A 80 3.52 2.57 7.72
C GLY A 80 2.59 2.91 6.55
N ALA A 81 2.88 2.39 5.36
CA ALA A 81 2.13 2.70 4.14
C ALA A 81 1.97 1.48 3.24
N GLY A 82 0.81 1.37 2.62
CA GLY A 82 0.54 0.48 1.49
C GLY A 82 1.21 0.98 0.23
N PHE A 83 1.85 0.08 -0.51
CA PHE A 83 2.61 0.40 -1.71
C PHE A 83 2.48 -0.70 -2.77
N SER A 84 2.80 -0.36 -4.01
CA SER A 84 2.89 -1.32 -5.10
C SER A 84 4.32 -1.83 -5.19
N ALA A 85 4.54 -3.13 -4.99
CA ALA A 85 5.87 -3.74 -5.09
C ALA A 85 6.47 -3.58 -6.50
N ALA A 86 5.63 -3.49 -7.53
CA ALA A 86 6.05 -3.32 -8.91
C ALA A 86 6.52 -1.89 -9.26
N LEU A 87 6.02 -0.87 -8.54
CA LEU A 87 6.33 0.54 -8.82
C LEU A 87 7.24 1.18 -7.76
N CYS A 88 7.15 0.73 -6.51
CA CYS A 88 7.83 1.34 -5.37
C CYS A 88 8.97 0.43 -4.88
N GLY A 89 9.92 0.13 -5.76
CA GLY A 89 11.04 -0.78 -5.47
C GLY A 89 12.02 -0.29 -4.40
N HIS A 90 11.97 0.99 -4.00
CA HIS A 90 12.79 1.52 -2.90
C HIS A 90 12.39 0.99 -1.52
N HIS A 91 11.31 0.23 -1.40
CA HIS A 91 10.98 -0.51 -0.18
C HIS A 91 11.82 -1.80 0.00
N VAL A 92 12.71 -2.12 -0.95
CA VAL A 92 13.68 -3.20 -0.79
C VAL A 92 14.54 -2.95 0.45
N GLY A 93 14.62 -3.95 1.33
CA GLY A 93 15.35 -3.87 2.60
C GLY A 93 14.51 -3.35 3.78
N HIS A 94 13.27 -2.92 3.57
CA HIS A 94 12.33 -2.65 4.67
C HIS A 94 11.56 -3.91 5.06
N ASP A 95 11.07 -3.94 6.30
CA ASP A 95 10.11 -4.96 6.74
C ASP A 95 8.78 -4.74 6.03
N THR A 96 8.39 -5.72 5.21
CA THR A 96 7.18 -5.67 4.40
C THR A 96 6.46 -7.01 4.44
N PHE A 97 5.15 -6.98 4.21
CA PHE A 97 4.36 -8.18 3.94
C PHE A 97 3.42 -7.94 2.77
N ARG A 98 3.04 -9.03 2.09
CA ARG A 98 2.13 -8.95 0.93
C ARG A 98 0.69 -8.77 1.37
N ILE A 99 -0.03 -7.99 0.59
CA ILE A 99 -1.47 -7.83 0.65
C ILE A 99 -2.06 -8.56 -0.55
N VAL A 100 -3.02 -9.45 -0.27
CA VAL A 100 -3.72 -10.23 -1.29
C VAL A 100 -5.22 -10.03 -1.15
N VAL A 101 -5.94 -10.23 -2.25
CA VAL A 101 -7.41 -10.27 -2.22
C VAL A 101 -7.86 -11.72 -2.12
N CYS A 102 -8.56 -12.06 -1.05
CA CYS A 102 -9.19 -13.36 -0.85
C CYS A 102 -10.69 -13.14 -0.61
N GLU A 103 -11.54 -13.73 -1.45
CA GLU A 103 -13.00 -13.57 -1.38
C GLU A 103 -13.46 -12.09 -1.31
N GLY A 104 -12.81 -11.21 -2.09
CA GLY A 104 -13.14 -9.77 -2.10
C GLY A 104 -12.74 -9.01 -0.84
N ARG A 105 -11.82 -9.56 -0.02
CA ARG A 105 -11.25 -8.92 1.17
C ARG A 105 -9.74 -8.83 1.04
N HIS A 106 -9.17 -7.70 1.47
CA HIS A 106 -7.73 -7.56 1.63
C HIS A 106 -7.27 -8.35 2.85
N CYS A 107 -6.27 -9.20 2.64
CA CYS A 107 -5.63 -10.01 3.66
C CYS A 107 -4.13 -9.73 3.66
N ALA A 108 -3.53 -9.60 4.85
CA ALA A 108 -2.10 -9.77 4.99
C ALA A 108 -1.77 -11.24 4.76
N ARG A 109 -0.82 -11.51 3.88
CA ARG A 109 -0.31 -12.86 3.63
C ARG A 109 0.97 -13.06 4.42
N CYS A 110 0.89 -13.96 5.40
CA CYS A 110 1.93 -14.24 6.37
C CYS A 110 2.50 -15.65 6.20
N THR A 111 3.76 -15.84 6.58
CA THR A 111 4.38 -17.17 6.74
C THR A 111 4.10 -17.76 8.12
N GLY A 112 3.79 -16.91 9.10
CA GLY A 112 3.63 -17.28 10.51
C GLY A 112 4.94 -17.24 11.31
N SER A 113 6.06 -16.93 10.63
CA SER A 113 7.39 -16.80 11.25
C SER A 113 7.81 -15.34 11.43
N GLU A 114 6.97 -14.38 11.02
CA GLU A 114 7.28 -12.97 11.18
C GLU A 114 7.33 -12.58 12.67
N PRO A 115 8.29 -11.73 13.11
CA PRO A 115 8.44 -11.37 14.52
C PRO A 115 7.18 -10.78 15.16
N TRP A 116 6.37 -10.10 14.36
CA TRP A 116 5.11 -9.46 14.74
C TRP A 116 3.87 -10.34 14.51
N PHE A 117 4.01 -11.58 14.01
CA PHE A 117 2.84 -12.41 13.65
C PHE A 117 1.93 -12.71 14.85
N HIS A 118 2.49 -12.75 16.07
CA HIS A 118 1.75 -12.95 17.31
C HIS A 118 0.66 -11.90 17.57
N LEU A 119 0.73 -10.74 16.90
CA LEU A 119 -0.25 -9.66 17.00
C LEU A 119 -1.59 -10.00 16.32
N PHE A 120 -1.60 -11.04 15.48
CA PHE A 120 -2.80 -11.58 14.85
C PHE A 120 -3.43 -12.75 15.61
N THR A 121 -2.95 -13.03 16.83
CA THR A 121 -3.51 -14.11 17.67
C THR A 121 -5.00 -13.87 17.93
N GLY A 122 -5.82 -14.91 17.73
CA GLY A 122 -7.27 -14.86 17.94
C GLY A 122 -8.08 -14.32 16.75
N ILE A 123 -7.42 -13.88 15.68
CA ILE A 123 -8.09 -13.54 14.41
C ILE A 123 -8.36 -14.83 13.63
N GLU A 124 -9.57 -14.97 13.08
CA GLU A 124 -9.89 -16.05 12.13
C GLU A 124 -9.04 -15.88 10.86
N THR A 125 -8.23 -16.90 10.55
CA THR A 125 -7.32 -16.88 9.39
C THR A 125 -7.68 -17.97 8.38
N TYR A 126 -7.25 -17.77 7.14
CA TYR A 126 -7.39 -18.75 6.06
C TYR A 126 -6.01 -19.20 5.60
N ARG A 127 -5.96 -20.17 4.68
CA ARG A 127 -4.72 -20.57 4.01
C ARG A 127 -4.84 -20.42 2.50
N ASP A 128 -3.78 -19.93 1.87
CA ASP A 128 -3.66 -19.99 0.40
C ASP A 128 -3.20 -21.38 -0.05
N GLU A 129 -3.23 -21.63 -1.37
CA GLU A 129 -2.81 -22.90 -1.98
C GLU A 129 -1.36 -23.30 -1.66
N LYS A 130 -0.53 -22.31 -1.30
CA LYS A 130 0.88 -22.49 -0.93
C LYS A 130 1.08 -22.63 0.58
N GLY A 131 0.00 -22.67 1.36
CA GLY A 131 0.01 -22.82 2.80
C GLY A 131 0.29 -21.54 3.59
N HIS A 132 0.39 -20.37 2.95
CA HIS A 132 0.54 -19.09 3.66
C HIS A 132 -0.74 -18.77 4.43
N ILE A 133 -0.57 -18.13 5.58
CA ILE A 133 -1.66 -17.71 6.45
C ILE A 133 -2.21 -16.38 5.92
N LEU A 134 -3.51 -16.32 5.68
CA LEU A 134 -4.20 -15.11 5.24
C LEU A 134 -4.95 -14.50 6.42
N VAL A 135 -4.48 -13.34 6.88
CA VAL A 135 -5.08 -12.58 7.97
C VAL A 135 -5.94 -11.46 7.39
N PRO A 136 -7.27 -11.50 7.54
CA PRO A 136 -8.15 -10.47 6.98
C PRO A 136 -7.95 -9.13 7.69
N LEU A 137 -7.73 -8.06 6.93
CA LEU A 137 -7.47 -6.72 7.49
C LEU A 137 -8.75 -5.97 7.86
N ASN A 138 -9.85 -6.31 7.20
CA ASN A 138 -11.16 -5.71 7.46
C ASN A 138 -12.10 -6.79 7.98
N PRO A 139 -12.88 -6.54 9.05
CA PRO A 139 -13.92 -7.47 9.51
C PRO A 139 -14.85 -7.87 8.37
N ARG A 140 -15.43 -9.07 8.42
CA ARG A 140 -16.54 -9.41 7.52
C ARG A 140 -17.63 -8.37 7.74
N CYS A 141 -18.10 -7.75 6.67
CA CYS A 141 -19.22 -6.84 6.74
C CYS A 141 -20.43 -7.63 7.25
N GLY A 142 -20.80 -7.47 8.51
CA GLY A 142 -22.06 -7.99 9.06
C GLY A 142 -23.28 -7.17 8.61
N GLY A 143 -23.06 -6.03 7.92
CA GLY A 143 -24.09 -5.08 7.50
C GLY A 143 -23.99 -4.68 6.02
N ARG A 144 -24.78 -3.68 5.61
CA ARG A 144 -24.84 -3.19 4.22
C ARG A 144 -23.54 -2.48 3.83
N ARG A 145 -23.04 -2.74 2.62
CA ARG A 145 -21.96 -1.94 2.01
C ARG A 145 -22.55 -0.67 1.38
N CYS A 146 -21.83 0.45 1.49
CA CYS A 146 -22.15 1.66 0.76
C CYS A 146 -22.07 1.39 -0.75
N GLN A 147 -23.16 1.59 -1.48
CA GLN A 147 -23.22 1.33 -2.92
C GLN A 147 -22.30 2.25 -3.74
N SER A 148 -21.93 3.42 -3.19
CA SER A 148 -21.08 4.39 -3.88
C SER A 148 -19.58 4.18 -3.66
N CYS A 149 -19.15 3.65 -2.50
CA CYS A 149 -17.72 3.53 -2.18
C CYS A 149 -17.31 2.14 -1.67
N GLY A 150 -18.22 1.16 -1.60
CA GLY A 150 -17.94 -0.22 -1.22
C GLY A 150 -17.58 -0.46 0.26
N ARG A 151 -17.43 0.61 1.05
CA ARG A 151 -17.11 0.53 2.49
C ARG A 151 -18.28 -0.06 3.29
N CYS A 152 -17.98 -0.76 4.37
CA CYS A 152 -19.00 -1.20 5.33
C CYS A 152 -19.63 0.00 6.03
N LEU A 153 -20.95 0.11 5.96
CA LEU A 153 -21.70 1.04 6.80
C LEU A 153 -21.74 0.44 8.20
N ARG A 154 -21.21 1.17 9.18
CA ARG A 154 -21.34 0.83 10.61
C ARG A 154 -22.73 1.21 11.09
#